data_AF-A0A142JGR6-F1
#
_entry.id   AF-A0A142JGR6-F1
#
_cell.length_a   1.000
_cell.length_b   1.000
_cell.length_c   1.000
_cell.angle_alpha   90.00
_cell.angle_beta   90.00
_cell.angle_gamma   90.00
#
_symmetry.space_group_name_H-M   'P 1'
#
loop_
_entity.id
_entity.type
_entity.pdbx_description
1 polymer ?
#
loop_
_entity_poly.entity_id
_entity_poly.type
_entity_poly.pdbx_seq_one_letter_code
_entity_poly.pdbx_strand_id
1 'polypeptide(L)'
;MENQPQKQYAIIELFGHARIAGQISEQTFGGTTFVRIDVPEITYCVSGQKGDERAVIPAHTVTFGPGSIYAINWCDEAASVLAAHSIRREPLYLYALQDALRRMPEQSRAPILEGIDSDDIPY
;
A
#
# COMPACT_ATOMS: atom_id res chain seq x y z
N MET A 1 -18.80 -27.53 11.42
CA MET A 1 -17.56 -26.74 11.19
C MET A 1 -17.98 -25.52 10.40
N GLU A 2 -17.83 -24.32 10.99
CA GLU A 2 -18.10 -23.05 10.31
C GLU A 2 -17.12 -22.93 9.13
N ASN A 3 -17.64 -22.76 7.92
CA ASN A 3 -16.81 -22.62 6.73
C ASN A 3 -16.31 -21.17 6.69
N GLN A 4 -15.08 -20.92 7.13
CA GLN A 4 -14.50 -19.58 7.00
C GLN A 4 -14.44 -19.19 5.52
N PRO A 5 -14.78 -17.94 5.16
CA PRO A 5 -14.68 -17.50 3.78
C PRO A 5 -13.24 -17.64 3.31
N GLN A 6 -13.07 -18.33 2.18
CA GLN A 6 -11.75 -18.53 1.59
C GLN A 6 -11.16 -17.18 1.21
N LYS A 7 -9.93 -16.91 1.66
CA LYS A 7 -9.19 -15.72 1.25
C LYS A 7 -8.95 -15.75 -0.26
N GLN A 8 -9.18 -14.62 -0.91
CA GLN A 8 -8.95 -14.45 -2.34
C GLN A 8 -7.78 -13.48 -2.54
N TYR A 9 -6.95 -13.72 -3.54
CA TYR A 9 -5.79 -12.89 -3.86
C TYR A 9 -5.78 -12.56 -5.35
N ALA A 10 -5.33 -11.36 -5.70
CA ALA A 10 -5.26 -10.94 -7.09
C ALA A 10 -4.25 -9.83 -7.31
N ILE A 11 -3.90 -9.66 -8.58
CA ILE A 11 -3.26 -8.47 -9.11
C ILE A 11 -4.32 -7.66 -9.84
N ILE A 12 -4.57 -6.44 -9.38
CA ILE A 12 -5.58 -5.53 -9.94
C ILE A 12 -4.90 -4.52 -10.85
N GLU A 13 -5.42 -4.38 -12.06
CA GLU A 13 -5.05 -3.32 -13.00
C GLU A 13 -6.03 -2.16 -12.87
N LEU A 14 -5.50 -0.99 -12.55
CA LEU A 14 -6.24 0.24 -12.35
C LEU A 14 -6.07 1.12 -13.59
N PHE A 15 -7.19 1.49 -14.21
CA PHE A 15 -7.24 2.36 -15.40
C PHE A 15 -6.23 1.98 -16.51
N GLY A 16 -5.88 0.69 -16.63
CA GLY A 16 -4.97 0.14 -17.64
C GLY A 16 -3.49 0.53 -17.51
N HIS A 17 -3.06 1.20 -16.43
CA HIS A 17 -1.66 1.64 -16.29
C HIS A 17 -1.05 1.42 -14.91
N ALA A 18 -1.86 1.52 -13.85
CA ALA A 18 -1.40 1.27 -12.49
C ALA A 18 -1.76 -0.16 -12.07
N ARG A 19 -0.96 -0.73 -11.17
CA ARG A 19 -1.21 -2.07 -10.60
C ARG A 19 -1.12 -2.03 -9.09
N ILE A 20 -1.86 -2.93 -8.45
CA ILE A 20 -1.81 -3.20 -7.01
C ILE A 20 -2.10 -4.68 -6.78
N ALA A 21 -1.49 -5.30 -5.78
CA ALA A 21 -1.69 -6.71 -5.47
C ALA A 21 -1.88 -6.89 -3.96
N GLY A 22 -2.72 -7.85 -3.59
CA GLY A 22 -3.03 -8.12 -2.20
C GLY A 22 -4.19 -9.08 -2.01
N GLN A 23 -4.59 -9.27 -0.76
CA GLN A 23 -5.79 -10.00 -0.41
C GLN A 23 -7.02 -9.18 -0.80
N ILE A 24 -7.95 -9.78 -1.51
CA ILE A 24 -9.14 -9.13 -2.06
C ILE A 24 -10.35 -9.48 -1.22
N SER A 25 -11.18 -8.48 -0.96
CA SER A 25 -12.50 -8.65 -0.35
C SER A 25 -13.47 -7.59 -0.84
N GLU A 26 -14.75 -7.81 -0.59
CA GLU A 26 -15.78 -6.79 -0.81
C GLU A 26 -15.87 -5.88 0.43
N GLN A 27 -15.97 -4.57 0.21
CA GLN A 27 -16.29 -3.62 1.26
C GLN A 27 -17.44 -2.71 0.81
N THR A 28 -18.53 -2.69 1.58
CA THR A 28 -19.65 -1.77 1.34
C THR A 28 -19.60 -0.61 2.33
N PHE A 29 -19.68 0.61 1.83
CA PHE A 29 -19.71 1.83 2.62
C PHE A 29 -20.66 2.85 1.97
N GLY A 30 -21.57 3.43 2.76
CA GLY A 30 -22.52 4.44 2.25
C GLY A 30 -23.42 3.95 1.11
N GLY A 31 -23.78 2.67 1.09
CA GLY A 31 -24.60 2.07 0.02
C GLY A 31 -23.85 1.81 -1.29
N THR A 32 -22.53 2.03 -1.32
CA THR A 32 -21.66 1.74 -2.47
C THR A 32 -20.73 0.59 -2.13
N THR A 33 -20.55 -0.33 -3.07
CA THR A 33 -19.64 -1.46 -2.95
C THR A 33 -18.30 -1.16 -3.61
N PHE A 34 -17.23 -1.50 -2.92
CA PHE A 34 -15.84 -1.30 -3.34
C PHE A 34 -15.11 -2.63 -3.32
N VAL A 35 -14.11 -2.74 -4.19
CA VAL A 35 -13.09 -3.80 -4.09
C VAL A 35 -12.04 -3.32 -3.10
N ARG A 36 -11.94 -4.03 -1.97
CA ARG A 36 -10.92 -3.81 -0.95
C ARG A 36 -9.71 -4.69 -1.26
N ILE A 37 -8.53 -4.08 -1.22
CA ILE A 37 -7.25 -4.76 -1.34
C ILE A 37 -6.45 -4.49 -0.08
N ASP A 38 -6.14 -5.54 0.66
CA ASP A 38 -5.16 -5.51 1.75
C ASP A 38 -3.79 -5.87 1.18
N VAL A 39 -2.93 -4.86 1.04
CA VAL A 39 -1.56 -4.97 0.54
C VAL A 39 -0.66 -5.42 1.71
N PRO A 40 0.17 -6.46 1.54
CA PRO A 40 1.09 -6.88 2.59
C PRO A 40 2.17 -5.84 2.82
N GLU A 41 2.89 -5.96 3.94
CA GLU A 41 4.14 -5.22 4.14
C GLU A 41 5.15 -5.60 3.05
N ILE A 42 5.85 -4.60 2.51
CA ILE A 42 6.82 -4.79 1.44
C ILE A 42 8.18 -4.30 1.93
N THR A 43 9.09 -5.24 2.15
CA THR A 43 10.49 -4.93 2.44
C THR A 43 11.33 -5.10 1.19
N TYR A 44 12.18 -4.12 0.88
CA TYR A 44 13.06 -4.16 -0.30
C TYR A 44 14.40 -3.44 -0.05
N CYS A 45 15.44 -3.88 -0.75
CA CYS A 45 16.74 -3.21 -0.69
C CYS A 45 16.70 -1.93 -1.55
N VAL A 46 17.27 -0.85 -1.02
CA VAL A 46 17.41 0.41 -1.75
C VAL A 46 18.64 0.34 -2.65
N SER A 47 18.45 0.37 -3.98
CA SER A 47 19.59 0.32 -4.90
C SER A 47 20.34 1.65 -4.89
N GLY A 48 21.65 1.63 -4.60
CA GLY A 48 22.52 2.81 -4.70
C GLY A 48 23.05 3.32 -3.35
N GLN A 49 22.57 2.80 -2.22
CA GLN A 49 23.16 3.03 -0.91
C GLN A 49 24.19 1.92 -0.58
N LYS A 50 25.29 2.29 0.08
CA LYS A 50 26.33 1.34 0.53
C LYS A 50 25.84 0.66 1.82
N GLY A 51 25.35 -0.57 1.73
CA GLY A 51 24.99 -1.40 2.90
C GLY A 51 23.77 -2.28 2.69
N ASP A 52 23.40 -3.05 3.73
CA ASP A 52 22.17 -3.85 3.82
C ASP A 52 20.95 -2.98 4.21
N GLU A 53 20.86 -1.76 3.68
CA GLU A 53 19.77 -0.83 4.01
C GLU A 53 18.47 -1.30 3.36
N ARG A 54 17.44 -1.49 4.19
CA ARG A 54 16.13 -2.02 3.79
C ARG A 54 15.08 -0.94 3.99
N ALA A 55 14.39 -0.60 2.92
CA ALA A 55 13.19 0.20 2.99
C ALA A 55 11.97 -0.71 3.21
N VAL A 56 10.98 -0.17 3.92
CA VAL A 56 9.73 -0.86 4.24
C VAL A 56 8.56 0.01 3.82
N ILE A 57 7.65 -0.56 3.01
CA ILE A 57 6.30 -0.01 2.84
C ILE A 57 5.40 -0.79 3.80
N PRO A 58 4.78 -0.14 4.79
CA PRO A 58 3.92 -0.82 5.74
C PRO A 58 2.71 -1.44 5.03
N ALA A 59 2.22 -2.55 5.60
CA ALA A 59 0.95 -3.14 5.17
C ALA A 59 -0.16 -2.08 5.21
N HIS A 60 -0.96 -2.00 4.16
CA HIS A 60 -2.00 -0.99 4.04
C HIS A 60 -3.17 -1.49 3.22
N THR A 61 -4.31 -0.84 3.40
CA THR A 61 -5.56 -1.18 2.71
C THR A 61 -5.93 -0.07 1.75
N VAL A 62 -6.36 -0.44 0.55
CA VAL A 62 -6.94 0.51 -0.42
C VAL A 62 -8.26 -0.05 -0.92
N THR A 63 -9.26 0.82 -1.06
CA THR A 63 -10.55 0.48 -1.65
C THR A 63 -10.72 1.20 -2.98
N PHE A 64 -11.21 0.48 -3.99
CA PHE A 64 -11.46 1.02 -5.32
C PHE A 64 -12.91 0.81 -5.73
N GLY A 65 -13.49 1.84 -6.34
CA GLY A 65 -14.79 1.71 -6.99
C GLY A 65 -14.66 0.88 -8.27
N PRO A 66 -15.72 0.18 -8.69
CA PRO A 66 -15.67 -0.71 -9.86
C PRO A 66 -15.22 0.00 -11.14
N GLY A 67 -15.57 1.28 -11.31
CA GLY A 67 -15.17 2.07 -12.48
C GLY A 67 -13.67 2.35 -12.63
N SER A 68 -12.87 2.09 -11.59
CA SER A 68 -11.41 2.23 -11.66
C SER A 68 -10.67 0.95 -12.04
N ILE A 69 -11.37 -0.19 -12.02
CA ILE A 69 -10.78 -1.50 -12.25
C ILE A 69 -10.87 -1.83 -13.74
N TYR A 70 -9.70 -1.96 -14.36
CA TYR A 70 -9.59 -2.42 -15.74
C TYR A 70 -9.62 -3.95 -15.82
N ALA A 71 -8.85 -4.62 -14.96
CA ALA A 71 -8.80 -6.08 -14.90
C ALA A 71 -8.50 -6.58 -13.49
N ILE A 72 -8.98 -7.78 -13.18
CA ILE A 72 -8.68 -8.54 -11.96
C ILE A 72 -8.02 -9.85 -12.38
N ASN A 73 -6.74 -9.99 -12.08
CA ASN A 73 -5.97 -11.20 -12.36
C ASN A 73 -5.90 -12.03 -11.07
N TRP A 74 -6.84 -12.94 -10.87
CA TRP A 74 -6.88 -13.84 -9.71
C TRP A 74 -5.65 -14.73 -9.65
N CYS A 75 -5.08 -14.90 -8.46
CA CYS A 75 -3.90 -15.72 -8.23
C CYS A 75 -3.90 -16.31 -6.81
N ASP A 76 -2.88 -17.10 -6.50
CA ASP A 76 -2.63 -17.53 -5.12
C ASP A 76 -1.93 -16.43 -4.29
N GLU A 77 -1.79 -16.68 -2.99
CA GLU A 77 -1.16 -15.76 -2.04
C GLU A 77 0.29 -15.46 -2.40
N ALA A 78 1.07 -16.49 -2.77
CA ALA A 78 2.49 -16.35 -3.07
C ALA A 78 2.73 -15.43 -4.27
N ALA A 79 1.97 -15.63 -5.35
CA ALA A 79 2.03 -14.79 -6.54
C ALA A 79 1.61 -13.35 -6.24
N SER A 80 0.57 -13.15 -5.43
CA SER A 80 0.13 -11.82 -5.01
C SER A 80 1.18 -11.08 -4.19
N VAL A 81 1.82 -11.76 -3.24
CA VAL A 81 2.90 -11.19 -2.41
C VAL A 81 4.09 -10.81 -3.30
N LEU A 82 4.55 -11.71 -4.17
CA LEU A 82 5.65 -11.41 -5.10
C LEU A 82 5.32 -10.22 -6.01
N ALA A 83 4.10 -10.16 -6.53
CA ALA A 83 3.63 -9.03 -7.34
C ALA A 83 3.63 -7.73 -6.53
N ALA A 84 3.15 -7.74 -5.27
CA ALA A 84 3.17 -6.58 -4.39
C ALA A 84 4.60 -6.06 -4.17
N HIS A 85 5.56 -6.96 -3.90
CA HIS A 85 6.99 -6.62 -3.76
C HIS A 85 7.62 -6.06 -5.04
N SER A 86 7.13 -6.46 -6.22
CA SER A 86 7.58 -5.93 -7.51
C SER A 86 6.95 -4.57 -7.83
N ILE A 87 5.65 -4.42 -7.56
CA ILE A 87 4.88 -3.20 -7.82
C ILE A 87 5.28 -2.08 -6.87
N ARG A 88 5.53 -2.40 -5.58
CA ARG A 88 5.91 -1.45 -4.51
C ARG A 88 4.98 -0.24 -4.45
N ARG A 89 3.67 -0.49 -4.51
CA ARG A 89 2.67 0.57 -4.45
C ARG A 89 2.67 1.17 -3.03
N GLU A 90 2.95 2.46 -2.93
CA GLU A 90 2.80 3.20 -1.67
C GLU A 90 1.35 3.69 -1.48
N PRO A 91 0.86 3.76 -0.23
CA PRO A 91 -0.47 4.30 0.07
C PRO A 91 -0.56 5.82 -0.16
N LEU A 92 0.57 6.51 -0.03
CA LEU A 92 0.73 7.95 -0.21
C LEU A 92 2.04 8.21 -0.93
N TYR A 93 2.06 9.21 -1.83
CA TYR A 93 3.31 9.62 -2.48
C TYR A 93 4.17 10.43 -1.50
N LEU A 94 5.45 10.08 -1.37
CA LEU A 94 6.46 10.80 -0.57
C LEU A 94 6.41 12.32 -0.69
N TYR A 95 6.27 12.86 -1.90
CA TYR A 95 6.20 14.31 -2.13
C TYR A 95 5.01 14.98 -1.42
N ALA A 96 3.85 14.32 -1.40
CA ALA A 96 2.68 14.84 -0.72
C ALA A 96 2.90 14.88 0.81
N LEU A 97 3.65 13.92 1.35
CA LEU A 97 3.99 13.87 2.76
C LEU A 97 5.04 14.94 3.13
N GLN A 98 6.07 15.12 2.29
CA GLN A 98 7.08 16.17 2.45
C GLN A 98 6.46 17.56 2.47
N ASP A 99 5.61 17.87 1.50
CA ASP A 99 4.96 19.18 1.40
C ASP A 99 4.00 19.41 2.59
N ALA A 100 3.26 18.39 3.01
CA ALA A 100 2.42 18.47 4.21
C ALA A 100 3.25 18.74 5.48
N LEU A 101 4.34 18.00 5.70
CA LEU A 101 5.25 18.21 6.84
C LEU A 101 5.85 19.61 6.83
N ARG A 102 6.32 20.11 5.68
CA ARG A 102 6.92 21.45 5.56
C ARG A 102 5.94 22.58 5.90
N ARG A 103 4.66 22.40 5.59
CA ARG A 103 3.61 23.41 5.85
C ARG A 103 3.03 23.35 7.26
N MET A 104 3.31 22.29 8.02
CA MET A 104 2.86 22.19 9.41
C MET A 104 3.67 23.12 10.33
N PRO A 105 3.03 23.79 11.31
CA PRO A 105 3.74 24.49 12.37
C PRO A 105 4.65 23.52 13.14
N GLU A 106 5.84 23.97 13.57
CA GLU A 106 6.82 23.11 14.26
C GLU A 106 6.22 22.40 15.48
N GLN A 107 5.37 23.10 16.26
CA GLN A 107 4.70 22.55 17.43
C GLN A 107 3.77 21.36 17.09
N SER A 108 3.25 21.32 15.86
CA SER A 108 2.41 20.23 15.37
C SER A 108 3.22 19.09 14.74
N ARG A 109 4.48 19.34 14.34
CA ARG A 109 5.37 18.33 13.74
C ARG A 109 6.02 17.43 14.81
N ALA A 110 6.43 18.02 15.93
CA ALA A 110 7.16 17.31 16.99
C ALA A 110 6.50 16.00 17.47
N PRO A 111 5.18 15.96 17.80
CA PRO A 111 4.54 14.72 18.24
C PRO A 111 4.32 13.69 17.12
N ILE A 112 4.32 14.10 15.84
CA ILE A 112 4.17 13.18 14.69
C ILE A 112 5.50 12.49 14.37
N LEU A 113 6.60 13.22 14.56
CA LEU A 113 7.95 12.73 14.30
C LEU A 113 8.57 12.04 15.53
N GLU A 114 7.87 12.06 16.67
CA GLU A 114 8.33 11.41 17.90
C GLU A 114 8.43 9.90 17.70
N GLY A 115 9.65 9.36 17.80
CA GLY A 115 9.93 7.93 17.57
C GLY A 115 10.15 7.54 16.11
N ILE A 116 10.15 8.49 15.17
CA ILE A 116 10.63 8.30 13.80
C ILE A 116 12.12 8.64 13.78
N ASP A 117 12.95 7.74 13.26
CA ASP A 117 14.39 8.02 13.14
C ASP A 117 14.62 9.18 12.17
N SER A 118 15.58 10.05 12.46
CA SER A 118 15.82 11.25 11.65
C SER A 118 16.18 10.95 10.20
N ASP A 119 16.72 9.75 9.95
CA ASP A 119 17.05 9.24 8.62
C ASP A 119 15.81 8.77 7.83
N ASP A 120 14.72 8.44 8.51
CA ASP A 120 13.44 8.02 7.92
C ASP A 120 12.49 9.20 7.65
N ILE A 121 12.84 10.40 8.11
CA ILE A 121 12.06 11.61 7.85
C ILE A 121 12.26 12.01 6.38
N PRO A 122 11.19 12.11 5.58
CA PRO A 122 11.30 12.56 4.20
C PRO A 122 11.82 14.01 4.15
N TYR A 123 13.05 14.23 3.65
CA TYR A 123 13.68 15.56 3.52
C TYR A 123 13.01 16.46 2.48
#